data_AF-A0AAW1G753-F1
#
_entry.id   AF-A0AAW1G753-F1
#
_cell.length_a   1.000
_cell.length_b   1.000
_cell.length_c   1.000
_cell.angle_alpha   90.00
_cell.angle_beta   90.00
_cell.angle_gamma   90.00
#
_symmetry.space_group_name_H-M   'P 1'
#
loop_
_entity.id
_entity.type
_entity.pdbx_description
1 polymer ?
#
loop_
_entity_poly.entity_id
_entity_poly.type
_entity_poly.pdbx_seq_one_letter_code
_entity_poly.pdbx_strand_id
1 'polypeptide(L)'
;MAELLELQSQVEELKKEYFYRKRQAEENRQREHQAATRIQRWFRARRAQAYPSQLHEKAIIIQKIWRGFRARARFRQMVKAAYFIMKMNFYEEMAVRIQRRWRGFYARKNVHNFYARKSYLEGLSRKNELVRMELDELEELQKRERDCLEMVREQTAKVYQTQRLHHLISTKQCPGVFNSPFRPAPHEMELQLRQVKYLAPTRLFQRGGASPLGMVGPTAPSFPETLQSPWIETTGIYCSSRPILPPIAMKKQQVPFRQPGEVWEQRVHCPDLMLHLQTCYTHLEEAQNRLQQRESRNRKYAPPQQKLLSSVRLKELQVVDYILTPRGVSPRVPPSRIPAAAADWTRLRTIAISGE
;
A
#
# COMPACT_ATOMS: atom_id res chain seq x y z
N MET A 1 -91.20 -92.20 72.28
CA MET A 1 -91.97 -91.01 71.82
C MET A 1 -91.11 -89.75 71.80
N ALA A 2 -90.34 -89.44 72.86
CA ALA A 2 -89.46 -88.26 72.90
C ALA A 2 -88.32 -88.28 71.85
N GLU A 3 -87.56 -89.38 71.74
CA GLU A 3 -86.45 -89.48 70.76
C GLU A 3 -86.90 -89.38 69.29
N LEU A 4 -88.11 -89.88 68.98
CA LEU A 4 -88.67 -89.81 67.62
C LEU A 4 -89.09 -88.38 67.27
N LEU A 5 -89.54 -87.60 68.27
CA LEU A 5 -89.83 -86.18 68.11
C LEU A 5 -88.54 -85.34 67.99
N GLU A 6 -87.47 -85.72 68.68
CA GLU A 6 -86.14 -85.09 68.52
C GLU A 6 -85.51 -85.36 67.15
N LEU A 7 -85.60 -86.59 66.64
CA LEU A 7 -85.14 -86.89 65.28
C LEU A 7 -85.98 -86.16 64.23
N GLN A 8 -87.30 -86.03 64.45
CA GLN A 8 -88.16 -85.23 63.57
C GLN A 8 -87.80 -83.74 63.63
N SER A 9 -87.49 -83.19 64.80
CA SER A 9 -87.07 -81.79 64.93
C SER A 9 -85.73 -81.53 64.25
N GLN A 10 -84.75 -82.44 64.40
CA GLN A 10 -83.45 -82.37 63.72
C GLN A 10 -83.59 -82.47 62.20
N VAL A 11 -84.45 -83.35 61.69
CA VAL A 11 -84.71 -83.46 60.24
C VAL A 11 -85.36 -82.18 59.71
N GLU A 12 -86.28 -81.58 60.46
CA GLU A 12 -86.89 -80.30 60.07
C GLU A 12 -85.90 -79.13 60.15
N GLU A 13 -84.99 -79.13 61.11
CA GLU A 13 -83.92 -78.14 61.22
C GLU A 13 -82.91 -78.25 60.08
N LEU A 14 -82.51 -79.47 59.70
CA LEU A 14 -81.69 -79.73 58.52
C LEU A 14 -82.36 -79.29 57.22
N LYS A 15 -83.68 -79.51 57.07
CA LYS A 15 -84.44 -79.00 55.93
C LYS A 15 -84.43 -77.46 55.90
N LYS A 16 -84.65 -76.81 57.03
CA LYS A 16 -84.60 -75.34 57.13
C LYS A 16 -83.23 -74.78 56.75
N GLU A 17 -82.16 -75.37 57.28
CA GLU A 17 -80.77 -75.03 56.93
C GLU A 17 -80.50 -75.22 55.43
N TYR A 18 -80.96 -76.34 54.85
CA TYR A 18 -80.83 -76.60 53.43
C TYR A 18 -81.52 -75.54 52.57
N PHE A 19 -82.77 -75.20 52.89
CA PHE A 19 -83.52 -74.17 52.16
C PHE A 19 -82.93 -72.77 52.37
N TYR A 20 -82.40 -72.47 53.56
CA TYR A 20 -81.72 -71.21 53.85
C TYR A 20 -80.46 -71.04 53.00
N ARG A 21 -79.58 -72.06 52.96
CA ARG A 21 -78.37 -72.04 52.11
C ARG A 21 -78.71 -71.94 50.63
N LYS A 22 -79.77 -72.63 50.19
CA LYS A 22 -80.24 -72.55 48.80
C LYS A 22 -80.74 -71.15 48.44
N ARG A 23 -81.43 -70.46 49.36
CA ARG A 23 -81.89 -69.08 49.17
C ARG A 23 -80.72 -68.10 49.12
N GLN A 24 -79.77 -68.20 50.05
CA GLN A 24 -78.55 -67.39 50.03
C GLN A 24 -77.73 -67.59 48.75
N ALA A 25 -77.60 -68.83 48.28
CA ALA A 25 -76.93 -69.14 47.03
C ALA A 25 -77.65 -68.49 45.83
N GLU A 26 -78.97 -68.54 45.77
CA GLU A 26 -79.74 -67.92 44.68
C GLU A 26 -79.67 -66.38 44.72
N GLU A 27 -79.72 -65.78 45.91
CA GLU A 27 -79.57 -64.33 46.11
C GLU A 27 -78.18 -63.83 45.66
N ASN A 28 -77.13 -64.61 45.91
CA ASN A 28 -75.75 -64.24 45.54
C ASN A 28 -75.34 -64.66 44.13
N ARG A 29 -76.04 -65.62 43.52
CA ARG A 29 -75.73 -66.20 42.19
C ARG A 29 -75.37 -65.15 41.14
N GLN A 30 -76.18 -64.10 41.02
CA GLN A 30 -75.97 -63.09 39.98
C GLN A 30 -74.77 -62.18 40.29
N ARG A 31 -74.52 -61.87 41.57
CA ARG A 31 -73.36 -61.09 42.02
C ARG A 31 -72.06 -61.86 41.77
N GLU A 32 -72.04 -63.13 42.16
CA GLU A 32 -70.90 -64.03 41.93
C GLU A 32 -70.63 -64.22 40.44
N HIS A 33 -71.68 -64.43 39.64
CA HIS A 33 -71.55 -64.54 38.19
C HIS A 33 -70.98 -63.27 37.54
N GLN A 34 -71.44 -62.09 37.96
CA GLN A 34 -70.90 -60.82 37.49
C GLN A 34 -69.44 -60.62 37.91
N ALA A 35 -69.08 -60.95 39.15
CA ALA A 35 -67.71 -60.89 39.65
C ALA A 35 -66.80 -61.83 38.86
N ALA A 36 -67.21 -63.08 38.62
CA ALA A 36 -66.49 -64.04 37.80
C ALA A 36 -66.29 -63.52 36.37
N THR A 37 -67.34 -62.98 35.75
CA THR A 37 -67.26 -62.38 34.41
C THR A 37 -66.30 -61.19 34.38
N ARG A 38 -66.26 -60.37 35.44
CA ARG A 38 -65.31 -59.25 35.57
C ARG A 38 -63.86 -59.72 35.68
N ILE A 39 -63.60 -60.78 36.42
CA ILE A 39 -62.26 -61.37 36.54
C ILE A 39 -61.84 -61.97 35.18
N GLN A 40 -62.73 -62.73 34.55
CA GLN A 40 -62.48 -63.36 33.24
C GLN A 40 -62.23 -62.33 32.14
N ARG A 41 -63.06 -61.28 32.03
CA ARG A 41 -62.87 -60.23 31.01
C ARG A 41 -61.55 -59.49 31.23
N TRP A 42 -61.18 -59.20 32.49
CA TRP A 42 -59.94 -58.51 32.82
C TRP A 42 -58.74 -59.38 32.44
N PHE A 43 -58.77 -60.67 32.77
CA PHE A 43 -57.69 -61.60 32.42
C PHE A 43 -57.54 -61.75 30.90
N ARG A 44 -58.64 -61.88 30.16
CA ARG A 44 -58.63 -61.94 28.68
C ARG A 44 -58.04 -60.66 28.08
N ALA A 45 -58.44 -59.48 28.58
CA ALA A 45 -57.89 -58.20 28.15
C ALA A 45 -56.38 -58.09 28.45
N ARG A 46 -55.97 -58.49 29.66
CA ARG A 46 -54.55 -58.49 30.06
C ARG A 46 -53.71 -59.41 29.18
N ARG A 47 -54.22 -60.61 28.89
CA ARG A 47 -53.56 -61.56 27.97
C ARG A 47 -53.47 -61.00 26.56
N ALA A 48 -54.54 -60.39 26.04
CA ALA A 48 -54.54 -59.76 24.72
C ALA A 48 -53.57 -58.57 24.63
N GLN A 49 -53.38 -57.81 25.71
CA GLN A 49 -52.45 -56.68 25.76
C GLN A 49 -50.99 -57.07 25.94
N ALA A 50 -50.70 -58.22 26.58
CA ALA A 50 -49.34 -58.63 26.89
C ALA A 50 -48.44 -58.75 25.64
N TYR A 51 -48.96 -59.35 24.56
CA TYR A 51 -48.18 -59.55 23.34
C TYR A 51 -47.87 -58.23 22.60
N PRO A 52 -48.84 -57.34 22.32
CA PRO A 52 -48.56 -56.00 21.80
C PRO A 52 -47.61 -55.18 22.68
N SER A 53 -47.74 -55.25 24.02
CA SER A 53 -46.83 -54.57 24.93
C SER A 53 -45.39 -55.06 24.79
N GLN A 54 -45.19 -56.38 24.67
CA GLN A 54 -43.87 -56.97 24.44
C GLN A 54 -43.29 -56.50 23.09
N LEU A 55 -44.09 -56.50 22.03
CA LEU A 55 -43.66 -56.00 20.71
C LEU A 55 -43.26 -54.52 20.78
N HIS A 56 -44.04 -53.70 21.49
CA HIS A 56 -43.74 -52.28 21.67
C HIS A 56 -42.43 -52.07 22.42
N GLU A 57 -42.19 -52.84 23.49
CA GLU A 57 -40.92 -52.82 24.23
C GLU A 57 -39.73 -53.13 23.31
N LYS A 58 -39.84 -54.18 22.48
CA LYS A 58 -38.79 -54.54 21.53
C LYS A 58 -38.60 -53.46 20.47
N ALA A 59 -39.68 -52.86 19.96
CA ALA A 59 -39.61 -51.75 19.03
C ALA A 59 -38.90 -50.53 19.64
N ILE A 60 -39.19 -50.17 20.90
CA ILE A 60 -38.50 -49.09 21.62
C ILE A 60 -37.00 -49.37 21.72
N ILE A 61 -36.60 -50.61 22.05
CA ILE A 61 -35.19 -50.99 22.15
C ILE A 61 -34.48 -50.76 20.80
N ILE A 62 -35.05 -51.26 19.70
CA ILE A 62 -34.50 -51.09 18.35
C ILE A 62 -34.38 -49.59 18.01
N GLN A 63 -35.44 -48.83 18.22
CA GLN A 63 -35.44 -47.39 17.90
C GLN A 63 -34.46 -46.60 18.78
N LYS A 64 -34.34 -46.93 20.07
CA LYS A 64 -33.38 -46.30 21.00
C LYS A 64 -31.95 -46.55 20.53
N ILE A 65 -31.62 -47.79 20.17
CA ILE A 65 -30.31 -48.16 19.64
C ILE A 65 -30.03 -47.39 18.35
N TRP A 66 -31.00 -47.34 17.43
CA TRP A 66 -30.85 -46.64 16.15
C TRP A 66 -30.65 -45.12 16.32
N ARG A 67 -31.48 -44.46 17.14
CA ARG A 67 -31.32 -43.03 17.46
C ARG A 67 -29.93 -42.76 18.05
N GLY A 68 -29.46 -43.62 18.95
CA GLY A 68 -28.11 -43.54 19.50
C GLY A 68 -27.01 -43.72 18.45
N PHE A 69 -27.14 -44.70 17.55
CA PHE A 69 -26.19 -44.94 16.46
C PHE A 69 -26.08 -43.71 15.55
N ARG A 70 -27.22 -43.18 15.09
CA ARG A 70 -27.28 -41.99 14.22
C ARG A 70 -26.70 -40.75 14.91
N ALA A 71 -27.03 -40.52 16.18
CA ALA A 71 -26.50 -39.40 16.94
C ALA A 71 -24.98 -39.48 17.10
N ARG A 72 -24.44 -40.68 17.43
CA ARG A 72 -22.98 -40.91 17.53
C ARG A 72 -22.28 -40.73 16.18
N ALA A 73 -22.87 -41.19 15.08
CA ALA A 73 -22.32 -41.00 13.74
C ALA A 73 -22.19 -39.50 13.40
N ARG A 74 -23.25 -38.72 13.64
CA ARG A 74 -23.24 -37.25 13.45
C ARG A 74 -22.21 -36.57 14.34
N PHE A 75 -22.15 -36.95 15.63
CA PHE A 75 -21.18 -36.39 16.56
C PHE A 75 -19.73 -36.64 16.11
N ARG A 76 -19.42 -37.87 15.66
CA ARG A 76 -18.09 -38.20 15.10
C ARG A 76 -17.74 -37.32 13.90
N GLN A 77 -18.70 -37.05 13.00
CA GLN A 77 -18.48 -36.15 11.87
C GLN A 77 -18.23 -34.71 12.33
N MET A 78 -19.01 -34.21 13.30
CA MET A 78 -18.82 -32.87 13.86
C MET A 78 -17.45 -32.71 14.52
N VAL A 79 -17.00 -33.70 15.30
CA VAL A 79 -15.67 -33.70 15.92
C VAL A 79 -14.56 -33.71 14.88
N LYS A 80 -14.70 -34.53 13.82
CA LYS A 80 -13.75 -34.54 12.70
C LYS A 80 -13.68 -33.17 12.03
N ALA A 81 -14.82 -32.56 11.72
CA ALA A 81 -14.88 -31.24 11.10
C ALA A 81 -14.24 -30.16 11.99
N ALA A 82 -14.57 -30.14 13.29
CA ALA A 82 -13.97 -29.21 14.24
C ALA A 82 -12.45 -29.36 14.34
N TYR A 83 -11.95 -30.60 14.36
CA TYR A 83 -10.51 -30.87 14.32
C TYR A 83 -9.85 -30.33 13.05
N PHE A 84 -10.45 -30.55 11.88
CA PHE A 84 -9.90 -30.04 10.62
C PHE A 84 -9.89 -28.52 10.56
N ILE A 85 -10.96 -27.87 11.03
CA ILE A 85 -11.03 -26.40 11.12
C ILE A 85 -9.91 -25.89 12.03
N MET A 86 -9.76 -26.46 13.23
CA MET A 86 -8.71 -26.06 14.17
C MET A 86 -7.31 -26.24 13.57
N LYS A 87 -7.06 -27.39 12.92
CA LYS A 87 -5.79 -27.68 12.26
C LYS A 87 -5.51 -26.72 11.10
N MET A 88 -6.53 -26.41 10.30
CA MET A 88 -6.39 -25.50 9.15
C MET A 88 -6.08 -24.08 9.60
N ASN A 89 -6.82 -23.57 10.60
CA ASN A 89 -6.59 -22.24 11.18
C ASN A 89 -5.17 -22.12 11.74
N PHE A 90 -4.67 -23.15 12.42
CA PHE A 90 -3.30 -23.17 12.93
C PHE A 90 -2.26 -23.01 11.80
N TYR A 91 -2.40 -23.77 10.71
CA TYR A 91 -1.47 -23.65 9.59
C TYR A 91 -1.61 -22.33 8.85
N GLU A 92 -2.83 -21.81 8.71
CA GLU A 92 -3.08 -20.50 8.10
C GLU A 92 -2.39 -19.39 8.89
N GLU A 93 -2.51 -19.39 10.23
CA GLU A 93 -1.79 -18.43 11.08
C GLU A 93 -0.26 -18.54 10.92
N MET A 94 0.27 -19.76 10.88
CA MET A 94 1.71 -19.97 10.68
C MET A 94 2.15 -19.52 9.29
N ALA A 95 1.37 -19.80 8.25
CA ALA A 95 1.63 -19.37 6.89
C ALA A 95 1.65 -17.83 6.81
N VAL A 96 0.68 -17.14 7.40
CA VAL A 96 0.64 -15.67 7.45
C VAL A 96 1.89 -15.11 8.13
N ARG A 97 2.36 -15.71 9.23
CA ARG A 97 3.60 -15.29 9.91
C ARG A 97 4.82 -15.41 9.00
N ILE A 98 4.97 -16.55 8.34
CA ILE A 98 6.06 -16.82 7.40
C ILE A 98 6.01 -15.81 6.24
N GLN A 99 4.83 -15.66 5.63
CA GLN A 99 4.63 -14.75 4.51
C GLN A 99 4.89 -13.29 4.89
N ARG A 100 4.42 -12.83 6.06
CA ARG A 100 4.68 -11.47 6.55
C ARG A 100 6.18 -11.22 6.73
N ARG A 101 6.90 -12.18 7.32
CA ARG A 101 8.35 -12.12 7.50
C ARG A 101 9.07 -12.05 6.15
N TRP A 102 8.67 -12.89 5.21
CA TRP A 102 9.24 -12.95 3.86
C TRP A 102 8.97 -11.67 3.06
N ARG A 103 7.73 -11.17 3.03
CA ARG A 103 7.38 -9.90 2.37
C ARG A 103 8.22 -8.74 2.92
N GLY A 104 8.42 -8.69 4.24
CA GLY A 104 9.28 -7.70 4.86
C GLY A 104 10.76 -7.84 4.48
N PHE A 105 11.28 -9.07 4.42
CA PHE A 105 12.64 -9.33 3.93
C PHE A 105 12.80 -8.89 2.46
N TYR A 106 11.88 -9.29 1.60
CA TYR A 106 11.88 -8.95 0.17
C TYR A 106 11.86 -7.44 -0.04
N ALA A 107 10.97 -6.72 0.65
CA ALA A 107 10.89 -5.26 0.53
C ALA A 107 12.21 -4.57 0.93
N ARG A 108 12.84 -5.00 2.03
CA ARG A 108 14.12 -4.43 2.49
C ARG A 108 15.28 -4.77 1.56
N LYS A 109 15.30 -5.96 0.96
CA LYS A 109 16.38 -6.39 0.07
C LYS A 109 16.26 -5.78 -1.33
N ASN A 110 15.05 -5.75 -1.89
CA ASN A 110 14.85 -5.49 -3.32
C ASN A 110 14.17 -4.16 -3.65
N VAL A 111 13.30 -3.64 -2.77
CA VAL A 111 12.52 -2.41 -3.06
C VAL A 111 13.17 -1.18 -2.43
N HIS A 112 13.48 -1.27 -1.13
CA HIS A 112 13.98 -0.14 -0.34
C HIS A 112 15.43 -0.38 0.08
N ASN A 113 16.35 -0.22 -0.87
CA ASN A 113 17.78 -0.21 -0.55
C ASN A 113 18.18 1.14 0.08
N PHE A 114 18.12 1.19 1.41
CA PHE A 114 18.48 2.38 2.21
C PHE A 114 19.89 2.89 1.87
N TYR A 115 20.86 1.99 1.77
CA TYR A 115 22.27 2.36 1.54
C TYR A 115 22.49 2.92 0.14
N ALA A 116 21.87 2.32 -0.88
CA ALA A 116 21.91 2.84 -2.24
C ALA A 116 21.28 4.23 -2.34
N ARG A 117 20.09 4.42 -1.72
CA ARG A 117 19.43 5.73 -1.69
C ARG A 117 20.25 6.77 -0.95
N LYS A 118 20.86 6.42 0.18
CA LYS A 118 21.72 7.33 0.95
C LYS A 118 22.95 7.74 0.16
N SER A 119 23.65 6.79 -0.46
CA SER A 119 24.82 7.07 -1.30
C SER A 119 24.46 7.96 -2.50
N TYR A 120 23.29 7.75 -3.11
CA TYR A 120 22.79 8.60 -4.19
C TYR A 120 22.54 10.04 -3.72
N LEU A 121 21.88 10.23 -2.57
CA LEU A 121 21.62 11.56 -2.01
C LEU A 121 22.90 12.29 -1.62
N GLU A 122 23.88 11.60 -1.01
CA GLU A 122 25.19 12.18 -0.70
C GLU A 122 25.93 12.62 -1.98
N GLY A 123 25.85 11.80 -3.04
CA GLY A 123 26.39 12.15 -4.35
C GLY A 123 25.71 13.39 -4.97
N LEU A 124 24.38 13.48 -4.87
CA LEU A 124 23.64 14.67 -5.30
C LEU A 124 24.03 15.92 -4.51
N SER A 125 24.17 15.82 -3.18
CA SER A 125 24.62 16.95 -2.36
C SER A 125 25.99 17.46 -2.80
N ARG A 126 26.95 16.58 -3.07
CA ARG A 126 28.27 16.97 -3.58
C ARG A 126 28.19 17.66 -4.95
N LYS A 127 27.37 17.13 -5.86
CA LYS A 127 27.17 17.75 -7.18
C LYS A 127 26.50 19.12 -7.07
N ASN A 128 25.51 19.26 -6.21
CA ASN A 128 24.86 20.55 -5.98
C ASN A 128 25.84 21.58 -5.41
N GLU A 129 26.77 21.16 -4.55
CA GLU A 129 27.82 22.03 -4.04
C GLU A 129 28.77 22.48 -5.15
N LEU A 130 29.21 21.57 -6.01
CA LEU A 130 30.05 21.91 -7.17
C LEU A 130 29.35 22.90 -8.10
N VAL A 131 28.08 22.66 -8.42
CA VAL A 131 27.29 23.58 -9.28
C VAL A 131 27.15 24.96 -8.62
N ARG A 132 27.00 25.03 -7.30
CA ARG A 132 26.99 26.33 -6.59
C ARG A 132 28.32 27.05 -6.73
N MET A 133 29.43 26.37 -6.51
CA MET A 133 30.76 26.95 -6.70
C MET A 133 30.98 27.44 -8.13
N GLU A 134 30.58 26.64 -9.14
CA GLU A 134 30.67 27.03 -10.55
C GLU A 134 29.82 28.27 -10.85
N LEU A 135 28.62 28.38 -10.26
CA LEU A 135 27.78 29.57 -10.41
C LEU A 135 28.40 30.81 -9.76
N ASP A 136 28.98 30.66 -8.56
CA ASP A 136 29.67 31.75 -7.86
C ASP A 136 30.89 32.22 -8.68
N GLU A 137 31.68 31.30 -9.24
CA GLU A 137 32.81 31.61 -10.12
C GLU A 137 32.36 32.36 -11.39
N LEU A 138 31.27 31.93 -12.02
CA LEU A 138 30.69 32.62 -13.18
C LEU A 138 30.18 34.02 -12.83
N GLU A 139 29.57 34.19 -11.66
CA GLU A 139 29.12 35.50 -11.21
C GLU A 139 30.30 36.47 -11.05
N GLU A 140 31.40 35.99 -10.44
CA GLU A 140 32.63 36.77 -10.28
C GLU A 140 33.30 37.10 -11.61
N LEU A 141 33.33 36.17 -12.56
CA LEU A 141 33.82 36.44 -13.92
C LEU A 141 32.97 37.50 -14.62
N GLN A 142 31.64 37.42 -14.52
CA GLN A 142 30.76 38.42 -15.11
C GLN A 142 30.91 39.80 -14.46
N LYS A 143 31.14 39.87 -13.14
CA LYS A 143 31.44 41.14 -12.45
C LYS A 143 32.72 41.75 -13.02
N ARG A 144 33.81 40.97 -13.10
CA ARG A 144 35.09 41.43 -13.67
C ARG A 144 34.94 41.89 -15.12
N GLU A 145 34.19 41.16 -15.94
CA GLU A 145 33.91 41.57 -17.32
C GLU A 145 33.16 42.90 -17.37
N ARG A 146 32.15 43.11 -16.52
CA ARG A 146 31.43 44.39 -16.41
C ARG A 146 32.35 45.52 -15.99
N ASP A 147 33.20 45.31 -14.98
CA ASP A 147 34.14 46.31 -14.48
C ASP A 147 35.19 46.67 -15.55
N CYS A 148 35.73 45.66 -16.26
CA CYS A 148 36.65 45.90 -17.38
C CYS A 148 35.98 46.67 -18.52
N LEU A 149 34.74 46.31 -18.87
CA LEU A 149 33.97 47.02 -19.90
C LEU A 149 33.69 48.47 -19.49
N GLU A 150 33.38 48.72 -18.22
CA GLU A 150 33.19 50.06 -17.67
C GLU A 150 34.49 50.88 -17.75
N MET A 151 35.61 50.31 -17.32
CA MET A 151 36.93 50.94 -17.45
C MET A 151 37.29 51.28 -18.91
N VAL A 152 36.99 50.39 -19.86
CA VAL A 152 37.19 50.65 -21.30
C VAL A 152 36.26 51.75 -21.80
N ARG A 153 35.00 51.78 -21.37
CA ARG A 153 34.05 52.86 -21.70
C ARG A 153 34.52 54.21 -21.15
N GLU A 154 35.01 54.25 -19.92
CA GLU A 154 35.58 55.47 -19.35
C GLU A 154 36.82 55.95 -20.10
N GLN A 155 37.74 55.04 -20.43
CA GLN A 155 38.93 55.38 -21.20
C GLN A 155 38.59 55.88 -22.61
N THR A 156 37.67 55.20 -23.31
CA THR A 156 37.21 55.63 -24.63
C THR A 156 36.45 56.96 -24.59
N ALA A 157 35.64 57.21 -23.56
CA ALA A 157 34.99 58.49 -23.33
C ALA A 157 36.01 59.62 -23.10
N LYS A 158 37.06 59.38 -22.30
CA LYS A 158 38.18 60.32 -22.09
C LYS A 158 38.87 60.62 -23.42
N VAL A 159 39.25 59.60 -24.19
CA VAL A 159 39.88 59.76 -25.51
C VAL A 159 38.98 60.55 -26.47
N TYR A 160 37.67 60.26 -26.50
CA TYR A 160 36.72 60.98 -27.34
C TYR A 160 36.61 62.47 -26.93
N GLN A 161 36.54 62.77 -25.63
CA GLN A 161 36.56 64.15 -25.13
C GLN A 161 37.86 64.86 -25.53
N THR A 162 39.01 64.21 -25.36
CA THR A 162 40.32 64.76 -25.78
C THR A 162 40.37 65.03 -27.28
N GLN A 163 39.86 64.12 -28.12
CA GLN A 163 39.80 64.33 -29.58
C GLN A 163 38.91 65.53 -29.94
N ARG A 164 37.73 65.65 -29.32
CA ARG A 164 36.81 66.78 -29.53
C ARG A 164 37.42 68.12 -29.12
N LEU A 165 38.17 68.13 -28.02
CA LEU A 165 38.83 69.31 -27.46
C LEU A 165 40.26 69.51 -27.99
N HIS A 166 40.73 68.70 -28.94
CA HIS A 166 42.12 68.72 -29.44
C HIS A 166 42.55 70.11 -29.96
N HIS A 167 41.62 70.91 -30.48
CA HIS A 167 41.90 72.27 -30.95
C HIS A 167 42.31 73.25 -29.82
N LEU A 168 42.09 72.91 -28.55
CA LEU A 168 42.44 73.72 -27.38
C LEU A 168 43.87 73.49 -26.87
N ILE A 169 44.65 72.64 -27.55
CA ILE A 169 46.03 72.30 -27.21
C ILE A 169 46.98 73.50 -27.40
N SER A 170 48.02 73.61 -26.56
CA SER A 170 49.05 74.64 -26.75
C SER A 170 49.79 74.49 -28.07
N THR A 171 50.00 75.61 -28.75
CA THR A 171 50.86 75.71 -29.94
C THR A 171 52.16 76.42 -29.57
N LYS A 172 53.12 76.45 -30.49
CA LYS A 172 54.40 77.16 -30.26
C LYS A 172 54.22 78.67 -30.04
N GLN A 173 53.14 79.26 -30.56
CA GLN A 173 52.90 80.71 -30.51
C GLN A 173 51.89 81.11 -29.43
N CYS A 174 50.91 80.24 -29.11
CA CYS A 174 49.89 80.54 -28.10
C CYS A 174 49.73 79.37 -27.11
N PRO A 175 49.77 79.63 -25.79
CA PRO A 175 49.45 78.61 -24.79
C PRO A 175 47.97 78.21 -24.90
N GLY A 176 47.69 76.91 -24.80
CA GLY A 176 46.33 76.35 -24.84
C GLY A 176 45.55 76.67 -23.58
N VAL A 177 44.22 76.52 -23.62
CA VAL A 177 43.32 76.89 -22.51
C VAL A 177 43.68 76.14 -21.22
N PHE A 178 44.20 74.92 -21.34
CA PHE A 178 44.59 74.07 -20.22
C PHE A 178 46.05 74.24 -19.78
N ASN A 179 46.80 75.16 -20.40
CA ASN A 179 48.19 75.48 -20.07
C ASN A 179 48.31 76.94 -19.60
N SER A 180 47.92 77.19 -18.35
CA SER A 180 47.96 78.52 -17.75
C SER A 180 49.40 78.93 -17.40
N PRO A 181 49.84 80.16 -17.75
CA PRO A 181 51.18 80.66 -17.43
C PRO A 181 51.46 80.80 -15.92
N PHE A 182 50.42 80.71 -15.09
CA PHE A 182 50.52 80.78 -13.63
C PHE A 182 50.70 79.41 -12.96
N ARG A 183 50.68 78.31 -13.72
CA ARG A 183 50.95 76.97 -13.18
C ARG A 183 52.36 76.50 -13.54
N PRO A 184 53.11 75.90 -12.60
CA PRO A 184 54.45 75.37 -12.87
C PRO A 184 54.45 74.12 -13.77
N ALA A 185 53.31 73.44 -13.92
CA ALA A 185 53.15 72.27 -14.77
C ALA A 185 51.81 72.32 -15.54
N PRO A 186 51.74 71.79 -16.77
CA PRO A 186 50.52 71.72 -17.56
C PRO A 186 49.44 70.87 -16.87
N HIS A 187 48.17 71.24 -17.05
CA HIS A 187 47.04 70.50 -16.48
C HIS A 187 46.93 69.07 -17.07
N GLU A 188 46.35 68.12 -16.33
CA GLU A 188 46.23 66.72 -16.75
C GLU A 188 45.57 66.57 -18.14
N MET A 189 44.57 67.41 -18.43
CA MET A 189 43.91 67.48 -19.73
C MET A 189 44.87 67.90 -20.86
N GLU A 190 45.79 68.85 -20.62
CA GLU A 190 46.79 69.29 -21.60
C GLU A 190 47.80 68.17 -21.92
N LEU A 191 48.17 67.37 -20.92
CA LEU A 191 49.03 66.19 -21.11
C LEU A 191 48.33 65.13 -21.97
N GLN A 192 47.04 64.88 -21.73
CA GLN A 192 46.23 63.97 -22.53
C GLN A 192 46.09 64.47 -23.97
N LEU A 193 45.87 65.77 -24.18
CA LEU A 193 45.78 66.39 -25.51
C LEU A 193 47.08 66.20 -26.31
N ARG A 194 48.26 66.30 -25.67
CA ARG A 194 49.56 66.08 -26.33
C ARG A 194 49.81 64.63 -26.74
N GLN A 195 49.20 63.66 -26.08
CA GLN A 195 49.36 62.23 -26.38
C GLN A 195 48.49 61.76 -27.55
N VAL A 196 47.34 62.41 -27.76
CA VAL A 196 46.38 62.03 -28.81
C VAL A 196 46.74 62.74 -30.12
N LYS A 197 46.75 62.02 -31.24
CA LYS A 197 46.91 62.61 -32.57
C LYS A 197 45.58 63.20 -33.04
N TYR A 198 45.59 64.44 -33.54
CA TYR A 198 44.41 65.04 -34.17
C TYR A 198 43.90 64.16 -35.30
N LEU A 199 42.64 63.76 -35.21
CA LEU A 199 41.91 63.20 -36.33
C LEU A 199 41.12 64.35 -36.96
N ALA A 200 41.47 64.72 -38.19
CA ALA A 200 40.64 65.65 -38.94
C ALA A 200 39.23 65.06 -39.02
N PRO A 201 38.17 65.86 -38.76
CA PRO A 201 36.81 65.42 -39.03
C PRO A 201 36.73 65.09 -40.51
N THR A 202 36.84 63.81 -40.85
CA THR A 202 36.48 63.33 -42.18
C THR A 202 35.04 63.78 -42.37
N ARG A 203 34.82 64.74 -43.27
CA ARG A 203 33.47 65.08 -43.74
C ARG A 203 32.93 63.80 -44.35
N LEU A 204 32.23 63.02 -43.55
CA LEU A 204 31.49 61.88 -44.07
C LEU A 204 30.35 62.47 -44.89
N PHE A 205 30.55 62.35 -46.20
CA PHE A 205 29.49 62.14 -47.17
C PHE A 205 28.35 61.31 -46.57
N GLN A 206 27.17 61.73 -46.99
CA GLN A 206 25.88 61.03 -47.00
C GLN A 206 25.89 59.60 -46.45
N ARG A 207 25.03 59.43 -45.43
CA ARG A 207 24.46 58.18 -44.97
C ARG A 207 23.86 57.40 -46.16
N GLY A 208 24.68 56.57 -46.80
CA GLY A 208 24.33 55.64 -47.87
C GLY A 208 24.95 54.27 -47.53
N GLY A 209 24.13 53.23 -47.56
CA GLY A 209 24.33 52.02 -46.79
C GLY A 209 25.35 51.00 -47.32
N ALA A 210 25.77 50.13 -46.40
CA ALA A 210 26.04 48.73 -46.66
C ALA A 210 25.83 47.93 -45.36
N SER A 211 25.06 46.86 -45.50
CA SER A 211 24.47 46.00 -44.49
C SER A 211 25.46 45.16 -43.66
N PRO A 212 25.07 44.73 -42.45
CA PRO A 212 25.39 43.40 -41.96
C PRO A 212 24.19 42.49 -42.23
N LEU A 213 24.45 41.47 -43.03
CA LEU A 213 23.61 40.30 -43.22
C LEU A 213 23.41 39.58 -41.86
N GLY A 214 22.15 39.36 -41.45
CA GLY A 214 21.63 38.31 -40.53
C GLY A 214 22.16 38.31 -39.08
N MET A 215 21.36 38.19 -38.00
CA MET A 215 20.08 37.50 -37.84
C MET A 215 19.26 38.12 -36.69
N VAL A 216 18.03 38.48 -37.07
CA VAL A 216 16.73 38.50 -36.36
C VAL A 216 16.67 38.17 -34.86
N GLY A 217 16.11 39.10 -34.10
CA GLY A 217 15.24 38.88 -32.95
C GLY A 217 14.11 39.92 -32.97
N PRO A 218 12.81 39.55 -33.02
CA PRO A 218 11.73 40.50 -33.24
C PRO A 218 11.27 41.15 -31.92
N THR A 219 11.36 42.48 -31.86
CA THR A 219 10.49 43.27 -30.98
C THR A 219 9.14 43.45 -31.64
N ALA A 220 8.10 43.22 -30.85
CA ALA A 220 6.70 43.44 -31.16
C ALA A 220 6.42 44.82 -31.78
N PRO A 221 5.46 44.93 -32.73
CA PRO A 221 4.93 46.21 -33.16
C PRO A 221 3.63 46.56 -32.43
N SER A 222 3.42 47.85 -32.21
CA SER A 222 2.18 48.47 -31.75
C SER A 222 1.80 49.52 -32.80
N PHE A 223 0.62 49.52 -33.44
CA PHE A 223 -0.72 50.06 -33.08
C PHE A 223 -1.45 50.33 -34.45
N PRO A 224 -2.79 50.53 -34.60
CA PRO A 224 -3.69 51.29 -33.72
C PRO A 224 -5.12 50.72 -33.52
N GLU A 225 -5.92 51.47 -32.74
CA GLU A 225 -7.36 51.34 -32.40
C GLU A 225 -8.26 50.92 -33.60
N THR A 226 -9.42 50.25 -33.50
CA THR A 226 -10.51 50.31 -32.52
C THR A 226 -11.43 49.06 -32.65
N LEU A 227 -12.12 48.70 -31.55
CA LEU A 227 -13.45 48.07 -31.45
C LEU A 227 -13.71 46.60 -31.86
N GLN A 228 -14.32 45.91 -30.89
CA GLN A 228 -15.24 44.77 -30.97
C GLN A 228 -14.72 43.32 -30.98
N SER A 229 -15.50 42.49 -30.28
CA SER A 229 -15.28 41.14 -29.79
C SER A 229 -16.01 40.10 -30.68
N PRO A 230 -16.40 38.90 -30.19
CA PRO A 230 -15.66 37.65 -30.00
C PRO A 230 -16.20 36.48 -30.89
N TRP A 231 -15.62 35.28 -30.75
CA TRP A 231 -16.16 33.94 -31.10
C TRP A 231 -15.82 33.25 -32.46
N ILE A 232 -15.46 31.96 -32.30
CA ILE A 232 -15.82 30.75 -33.08
C ILE A 232 -15.07 30.41 -34.38
N GLU A 233 -14.26 29.35 -34.21
CA GLU A 233 -14.16 28.09 -34.96
C GLU A 233 -13.89 28.00 -36.49
N THR A 234 -13.14 26.90 -36.75
CA THR A 234 -13.19 25.95 -37.88
C THR A 234 -12.44 26.25 -39.19
N THR A 235 -11.51 25.32 -39.50
CA THR A 235 -11.11 24.80 -40.84
C THR A 235 -10.53 25.80 -41.84
N GLY A 236 -9.39 25.61 -42.51
CA GLY A 236 -8.51 24.48 -42.76
C GLY A 236 -7.68 24.84 -44.02
N ILE A 237 -6.71 23.99 -44.36
CA ILE A 237 -5.94 23.92 -45.63
C ILE A 237 -4.53 24.57 -45.61
N TYR A 238 -3.54 23.69 -45.43
CA TYR A 238 -2.20 23.58 -46.09
C TYR A 238 -1.31 24.84 -46.23
N CYS A 239 -0.02 24.87 -45.86
CA CYS A 239 1.05 23.95 -46.24
C CYS A 239 2.27 24.02 -45.30
N SER A 240 2.89 22.87 -45.18
CA SER A 240 4.09 22.44 -44.46
C SER A 240 5.43 23.08 -44.88
N SER A 241 6.33 23.23 -43.89
CA SER A 241 7.76 22.91 -44.08
C SER A 241 8.47 22.71 -42.72
N ARG A 242 8.52 21.45 -42.26
CA ARG A 242 9.49 20.97 -41.26
C ARG A 242 10.67 20.29 -42.00
N PRO A 243 11.89 20.34 -41.45
CA PRO A 243 13.10 19.92 -42.14
C PRO A 243 13.22 18.40 -42.28
N ILE A 244 13.74 17.99 -43.43
CA ILE A 244 13.92 16.60 -43.90
C ILE A 244 15.14 15.97 -43.22
N LEU A 245 14.95 14.78 -42.64
CA LEU A 245 16.02 13.84 -42.22
C LEU A 245 16.27 12.80 -43.32
N PRO A 246 17.47 12.19 -43.40
CA PRO A 246 17.85 11.33 -44.52
C PRO A 246 17.04 10.01 -44.58
N PRO A 247 16.91 9.39 -45.78
CA PRO A 247 15.95 8.33 -46.03
C PRO A 247 16.38 7.00 -45.43
N ILE A 248 15.52 6.42 -44.57
CA ILE A 248 15.65 5.02 -44.14
C ILE A 248 15.11 4.16 -45.29
N ALA A 249 15.99 3.38 -45.92
CA ALA A 249 15.58 2.39 -46.93
C ALA A 249 14.61 1.38 -46.30
N MET A 250 13.34 1.43 -46.71
CA MET A 250 12.31 0.47 -46.30
C MET A 250 12.55 -0.89 -46.98
N LYS A 251 13.31 -1.77 -46.33
CA LYS A 251 13.18 -3.21 -46.61
C LYS A 251 11.84 -3.68 -46.04
N LYS A 252 11.13 -4.46 -46.86
CA LYS A 252 9.81 -5.07 -46.58
C LYS A 252 9.76 -5.67 -45.18
N GLN A 253 8.61 -5.49 -44.53
CA GLN A 253 8.25 -6.08 -43.24
C GLN A 253 8.74 -7.53 -43.12
N GLN A 254 9.72 -7.74 -42.25
CA GLN A 254 9.98 -9.05 -41.67
C GLN A 254 9.59 -8.97 -40.21
N VAL A 255 8.47 -9.62 -39.92
CA VAL A 255 7.90 -9.83 -38.59
C VAL A 255 8.98 -10.37 -37.65
N PRO A 256 9.34 -9.71 -36.52
CA PRO A 256 10.27 -10.27 -35.55
C PRO A 256 9.56 -11.03 -34.44
N PHE A 257 8.30 -11.43 -34.62
CA PHE A 257 7.64 -12.35 -33.71
C PHE A 257 8.06 -13.78 -34.06
N ARG A 258 9.17 -14.23 -33.45
CA ARG A 258 9.48 -15.65 -33.36
C ARG A 258 8.37 -16.37 -32.57
N GLN A 259 8.12 -17.63 -32.92
CA GLN A 259 7.17 -18.46 -32.19
C GLN A 259 7.52 -18.47 -30.69
N PRO A 260 6.54 -18.40 -29.76
CA PRO A 260 6.80 -18.28 -28.32
C PRO A 260 7.79 -19.32 -27.75
N GLY A 261 7.89 -20.50 -28.37
CA GLY A 261 8.84 -21.56 -27.98
C GLY A 261 10.31 -21.22 -28.24
N GLU A 262 10.64 -20.57 -29.36
CA GLU A 262 12.03 -20.26 -29.73
C GLU A 262 12.66 -19.19 -28.82
N VAL A 263 11.84 -18.27 -28.32
CA VAL A 263 12.26 -17.23 -27.36
C VAL A 263 12.61 -17.83 -25.99
N TRP A 264 11.99 -18.97 -25.65
CA TRP A 264 12.24 -19.68 -24.40
C TRP A 264 13.56 -20.45 -24.47
N GLU A 265 13.83 -21.16 -25.57
CA GLU A 265 15.07 -21.93 -25.76
C GLU A 265 16.32 -21.03 -25.80
N GLN A 266 16.26 -19.85 -26.44
CA GLN A 266 17.38 -18.90 -26.42
C GLN A 266 17.68 -18.32 -25.02
N ARG A 267 16.67 -18.20 -24.15
CA ARG A 267 16.88 -17.72 -22.77
C ARG A 267 17.48 -18.78 -21.86
N VAL A 268 17.25 -20.05 -22.18
CA VAL A 268 17.73 -21.19 -21.39
C VAL A 268 19.15 -21.60 -21.78
N HIS A 269 19.59 -21.30 -23.02
CA HIS A 269 20.90 -21.72 -23.57
C HIS A 269 22.04 -20.69 -23.55
N CYS A 270 22.09 -19.77 -22.58
CA CYS A 270 23.27 -18.91 -22.36
C CYS A 270 24.06 -19.33 -21.11
N PRO A 271 25.11 -20.18 -21.23
CA PRO A 271 25.98 -20.54 -20.10
C PRO A 271 26.68 -19.33 -19.46
N ASP A 272 26.96 -18.29 -20.24
CA ASP A 272 27.67 -17.08 -19.77
C ASP A 272 26.83 -16.20 -18.84
N LEU A 273 25.50 -16.23 -18.97
CA LEU A 273 24.63 -15.44 -18.08
C LEU A 273 24.58 -16.04 -16.67
N MET A 274 24.68 -17.37 -16.56
CA MET A 274 24.68 -18.10 -15.29
C MET A 274 25.93 -17.77 -14.44
N LEU A 275 27.10 -17.67 -15.08
CA LEU A 275 28.36 -17.29 -14.44
C LEU A 275 28.36 -15.80 -14.00
N HIS A 276 27.81 -14.91 -14.82
CA HIS A 276 27.66 -13.50 -14.46
C HIS A 276 26.58 -13.29 -13.38
N LEU A 277 25.49 -14.06 -13.39
CA LEU A 277 24.45 -14.00 -12.35
C LEU A 277 24.95 -14.53 -11.00
N GLN A 278 25.79 -15.57 -11.00
CA GLN A 278 26.42 -16.09 -9.77
C GLN A 278 27.40 -15.09 -9.16
N THR A 279 28.22 -14.41 -9.97
CA THR A 279 29.13 -13.36 -9.49
C THR A 279 28.40 -12.08 -9.10
N CYS A 280 27.35 -11.68 -9.82
CA CYS A 280 26.55 -10.49 -9.49
C CYS A 280 25.69 -10.66 -8.23
N TYR A 281 25.16 -11.84 -7.96
CA TYR A 281 24.35 -12.08 -6.77
C TYR A 281 25.17 -11.92 -5.48
N THR A 282 26.37 -12.49 -5.43
CA THR A 282 27.28 -12.34 -4.28
C THR A 282 27.93 -10.97 -4.24
N HIS A 283 28.34 -10.39 -5.38
CA HIS A 283 29.03 -9.10 -5.41
C HIS A 283 28.16 -7.93 -4.91
N LEU A 284 26.86 -7.93 -5.25
CA LEU A 284 25.93 -6.89 -4.77
C LEU A 284 25.67 -7.04 -3.27
N GLU A 285 25.54 -8.27 -2.77
CA GLU A 285 25.34 -8.58 -1.35
C GLU A 285 26.63 -8.29 -0.54
N GLU A 286 27.81 -8.56 -1.09
CA GLU A 286 29.11 -8.24 -0.53
C GLU A 286 29.39 -6.73 -0.49
N ALA A 287 29.07 -5.98 -1.55
CA ALA A 287 29.20 -4.53 -1.59
C ALA A 287 28.31 -3.85 -0.53
N GLN A 288 27.10 -4.37 -0.34
CA GLN A 288 26.19 -3.92 0.73
C GLN A 288 26.74 -4.23 2.12
N ASN A 289 27.27 -5.44 2.34
CA ASN A 289 27.90 -5.83 3.60
C ASN A 289 29.12 -4.95 3.92
N ARG A 290 29.95 -4.61 2.92
CA ARG A 290 31.09 -3.70 3.08
C ARG A 290 30.65 -2.28 3.48
N LEU A 291 29.59 -1.74 2.87
CA LEU A 291 29.00 -0.45 3.25
C LEU A 291 28.45 -0.47 4.68
N GLN A 292 27.74 -1.54 5.05
CA GLN A 292 27.15 -1.70 6.37
C GLN A 292 28.20 -1.86 7.47
N GLN A 293 29.32 -2.55 7.17
CA GLN A 293 30.48 -2.63 8.06
C GLN A 293 31.19 -1.28 8.21
N ARG A 294 31.38 -0.52 7.12
CA ARG A 294 31.93 0.85 7.17
C ARG A 294 31.07 1.77 8.04
N GLU A 295 29.75 1.76 7.87
CA GLU A 295 28.87 2.58 8.73
C GLU A 295 28.90 2.16 10.19
N SER A 296 28.93 0.85 10.47
CA SER A 296 29.05 0.32 11.84
C SER A 296 30.37 0.74 12.51
N ARG A 297 31.47 0.78 11.74
CA ARG A 297 32.76 1.33 12.20
C ARG A 297 32.66 2.84 12.43
N ASN A 298 32.11 3.59 11.47
CA ASN A 298 31.96 5.04 11.59
C ASN A 298 31.09 5.45 12.80
N ARG A 299 30.06 4.68 13.16
CA ARG A 299 29.27 4.91 14.39
C ARG A 299 30.06 4.66 15.68
N LYS A 300 30.96 3.66 15.69
CA LYS A 300 31.81 3.37 16.87
C LYS A 300 32.81 4.50 17.12
N TYR A 301 33.43 5.01 16.06
CA TYR A 301 34.47 6.05 16.11
C TYR A 301 33.95 7.50 15.93
N ALA A 302 32.63 7.72 15.91
CA ALA A 302 32.06 9.06 15.76
C ALA A 302 32.39 9.96 16.98
N PRO A 303 32.81 11.22 16.75
CA PRO A 303 33.14 12.16 17.83
C PRO A 303 31.93 12.46 18.73
N PRO A 304 32.13 12.76 20.03
CA PRO A 304 31.06 12.82 21.04
C PRO A 304 29.89 13.74 20.67
N GLN A 305 30.15 14.82 19.94
CA GLN A 305 29.17 15.83 19.54
C GLN A 305 28.10 15.29 18.55
N GLN A 306 28.46 14.37 17.66
CA GLN A 306 27.51 13.77 16.71
C GLN A 306 26.61 12.71 17.36
N LYS A 307 27.10 12.03 18.42
CA LYS A 307 26.29 11.07 19.20
C LYS A 307 25.17 11.77 19.97
N LEU A 308 25.44 12.95 20.53
CA LEU A 308 24.43 13.80 21.19
C LEU A 308 23.33 14.29 20.23
N LEU A 309 23.69 14.77 19.03
CA LEU A 309 22.70 15.20 18.03
C LEU A 309 21.79 14.06 17.54
N SER A 310 22.33 12.84 17.41
CA SER A 310 21.52 11.66 17.05
C SER A 310 20.58 11.21 18.16
N SER A 311 20.96 11.41 19.44
CA SER A 311 20.16 11.11 20.63
C SER A 311 19.04 12.12 20.84
N VAL A 312 19.30 13.41 20.60
CA VAL A 312 18.29 14.48 20.70
C VAL A 312 17.21 14.32 19.63
N ARG A 313 17.59 14.01 18.37
CA ARG A 313 16.61 13.71 17.30
C ARG A 313 15.73 12.49 17.59
N LEU A 314 16.28 11.46 18.25
CA LEU A 314 15.51 10.28 18.65
C LEU A 314 14.52 10.59 19.78
N LYS A 315 14.87 11.49 20.70
CA LYS A 315 13.96 11.96 21.75
C LYS A 315 12.86 12.88 21.21
N GLU A 316 13.17 13.76 20.26
CA GLU A 316 12.16 14.60 19.59
C GLU A 316 11.16 13.77 18.78
N LEU A 317 11.61 12.72 18.08
CA LEU A 317 10.71 11.81 17.36
C LEU A 317 9.83 10.98 18.32
N GLN A 318 10.35 10.56 19.48
CA GLN A 318 9.54 9.89 20.51
C GLN A 318 8.49 10.82 21.16
N VAL A 319 8.78 12.13 21.28
CA VAL A 319 7.82 13.12 21.77
C VAL A 319 6.73 13.41 20.73
N VAL A 320 7.06 13.44 19.44
CA VAL A 320 6.09 13.62 18.35
C VAL A 320 5.18 12.39 18.17
N ASP A 321 5.72 11.17 18.33
CA ASP A 321 4.93 9.93 18.28
C ASP A 321 3.95 9.79 19.48
N TYR A 322 4.27 10.42 20.62
CA TYR A 322 3.39 10.44 21.80
C TYR A 322 2.22 11.42 21.69
N ILE A 323 2.30 12.43 20.80
CA ILE A 323 1.28 13.47 20.65
C ILE A 323 0.23 13.08 19.57
N LEU A 324 0.54 12.13 18.68
CA LEU A 324 -0.31 11.76 17.53
C LEU A 324 -1.00 10.38 17.62
N THR A 325 -1.03 9.74 18.79
CA THR A 325 -1.79 8.49 18.98
C THR A 325 -3.08 8.73 19.78
N PRO A 326 -4.28 8.44 19.23
CA PRO A 326 -5.51 8.43 20.02
C PRO A 326 -5.41 7.31 21.06
N ARG A 327 -5.67 7.65 22.33
CA ARG A 327 -5.72 6.72 23.47
C ARG A 327 -6.58 5.48 23.14
N GLY A 328 -5.93 4.35 22.95
CA GLY A 328 -6.57 3.04 23.03
C GLY A 328 -6.93 2.72 24.47
N VAL A 329 -8.22 2.87 24.79
CA VAL A 329 -8.82 2.34 26.02
C VAL A 329 -8.67 0.82 26.01
N SER A 330 -7.94 0.28 26.97
CA SER A 330 -7.91 -1.15 27.28
C SER A 330 -9.05 -1.46 28.25
N PRO A 331 -10.04 -2.30 27.90
CA PRO A 331 -10.91 -2.88 28.91
C PRO A 331 -10.23 -4.11 29.50
N ARG A 332 -9.77 -3.99 30.75
CA ARG A 332 -9.62 -5.14 31.65
C ARG A 332 -11.00 -5.81 31.77
N VAL A 333 -11.13 -7.03 31.28
CA VAL A 333 -12.28 -7.91 31.58
C VAL A 333 -11.82 -8.94 32.63
N PRO A 334 -12.57 -9.13 33.73
CA PRO A 334 -12.22 -10.07 34.80
C PRO A 334 -12.43 -11.54 34.37
N PRO A 335 -11.79 -12.51 35.05
CA PRO A 335 -11.99 -13.92 34.74
C PRO A 335 -13.27 -14.41 35.42
N SER A 336 -14.36 -14.54 34.68
CA SER A 336 -15.42 -15.54 34.92
C SER A 336 -16.64 -15.28 34.02
N ARG A 337 -16.86 -16.18 33.06
CA ARG A 337 -18.13 -16.87 32.75
C ARG A 337 -18.01 -17.51 31.37
N ILE A 338 -18.12 -18.84 31.37
CA ILE A 338 -18.32 -19.67 30.19
C ILE A 338 -19.54 -19.13 29.43
N PRO A 339 -19.44 -18.72 28.16
CA PRO A 339 -20.62 -18.38 27.39
C PRO A 339 -21.25 -19.67 26.86
N ALA A 340 -22.46 -19.94 27.33
CA ALA A 340 -23.43 -20.77 26.61
C ALA A 340 -23.70 -20.10 25.25
N ALA A 341 -22.99 -20.55 24.22
CA ALA A 341 -23.29 -20.17 22.84
C ALA A 341 -24.58 -20.89 22.42
N ALA A 342 -25.68 -20.14 22.46
CA ALA A 342 -26.88 -20.42 21.72
C ALA A 342 -26.52 -20.55 20.21
N ALA A 343 -26.35 -21.79 19.76
CA ALA A 343 -27.30 -22.42 18.87
C ALA A 343 -27.89 -21.54 17.74
N ASP A 344 -27.05 -20.86 16.95
CA ASP A 344 -27.48 -20.27 15.67
C ASP A 344 -27.50 -21.36 14.58
N TRP A 345 -28.52 -22.24 14.64
CA TRP A 345 -28.69 -23.42 13.78
C TRP A 345 -29.33 -23.12 12.41
N THR A 346 -29.52 -21.85 12.06
CA THR A 346 -30.21 -21.45 10.82
C THR A 346 -29.30 -21.43 9.59
N ARG A 347 -27.96 -21.39 9.74
CA ARG A 347 -27.03 -21.34 8.59
C ARG A 347 -26.57 -22.69 8.04
N LEU A 348 -26.86 -23.80 8.70
CA LEU A 348 -26.49 -25.15 8.22
C LEU A 348 -27.65 -25.91 7.57
N ARG A 349 -28.82 -25.28 7.39
CA ARG A 349 -29.99 -25.92 6.77
C ARG A 349 -30.02 -25.83 5.24
N THR A 350 -29.14 -25.04 4.63
CA THR A 350 -29.19 -24.75 3.18
C THR A 350 -28.22 -25.59 2.33
N ILE A 351 -27.39 -26.44 2.92
CA ILE A 351 -26.41 -27.26 2.16
C ILE A 351 -26.81 -28.75 2.08
N ALA A 352 -27.95 -29.15 2.67
CA ALA A 352 -28.37 -30.55 2.72
C ALA A 352 -29.62 -30.89 1.89
N ILE A 353 -30.06 -30.03 0.96
CA ILE A 353 -31.26 -30.28 0.11
C ILE A 353 -30.90 -30.37 -1.41
N SER A 354 -29.64 -30.21 -1.81
CA SER A 354 -29.24 -30.31 -3.24
C SER A 354 -28.35 -31.53 -3.53
N GLY A 355 -28.68 -32.68 -2.94
CA GLY A 355 -27.91 -33.91 -3.10
C GLY A 355 -28.79 -35.14 -2.94
N GLU A 356 -29.86 -35.20 -3.73
CA GLU A 356 -30.50 -36.44 -4.19
C GLU A 356 -30.44 -36.48 -5.71
#